data_AF-A0A1J5CBT8-F1
#
_entry.id   AF-A0A1J5CBT8-F1
#
_cell.length_a   1.000
_cell.length_b   1.000
_cell.length_c   1.000
_cell.angle_alpha   90.00
_cell.angle_beta   90.00
_cell.angle_gamma   90.00
#
_symmetry.space_group_name_H-M   'P 1'
#
loop_
_entity.id
_entity.type
_entity.pdbx_description
1 polymer ?
#
loop_
_entity_poly.entity_id
_entity_poly.type
_entity_poly.pdbx_seq_one_letter_code
_entity_poly.pdbx_strand_id
1 'polypeptide(L)'
;MRRLALFLTLFLGCASLSTAGLFSDDEAHQKITVLQQQIQGMEERVAQMENTARSQGVALLSQLDALKSELATLRGQIEVHAHDIETTQKRQRDLYVDLDSRLRKLEQTGGPVADASSQAGSSKPVSPDQAPIGAVIVDESTAYDAALGLFKAGNYQGAIDGFQSFVGTYPNSHLAPSAYYWIGNSYFNLRDYKNAIASQQKLVSQYPNSSKVPDALLNIA
;
A
#
# COMPACT_ATOMS: atom_id res chain seq x y z
N MET A 1 77.76 94.64 27.33
CA MET A 1 78.01 94.98 28.75
C MET A 1 77.39 93.90 29.62
N ARG A 2 78.25 93.16 30.37
CA ARG A 2 77.98 92.34 31.57
C ARG A 2 77.07 91.09 31.39
N ARG A 3 77.65 89.87 31.30
CA ARG A 3 78.11 88.94 32.39
C ARG A 3 76.89 88.34 33.13
N LEU A 4 76.71 87.02 33.36
CA LEU A 4 77.66 86.04 33.91
C LEU A 4 77.02 84.62 34.00
N ALA A 5 77.84 83.57 33.85
CA ALA A 5 77.84 82.25 34.53
C ALA A 5 76.71 81.21 34.31
N LEU A 6 76.99 80.01 33.74
CA LEU A 6 77.55 78.76 34.37
C LEU A 6 76.54 78.10 35.34
N PHE A 7 76.14 76.83 35.32
CA PHE A 7 76.64 75.50 34.94
C PHE A 7 75.37 74.65 34.64
N LEU A 8 75.34 73.62 33.78
CA LEU A 8 75.60 72.23 34.18
C LEU A 8 75.27 71.30 32.98
N THR A 9 76.28 70.93 32.21
CA THR A 9 76.22 69.81 31.27
C THR A 9 76.76 68.56 31.99
N LEU A 10 75.91 67.60 32.37
CA LEU A 10 76.23 66.16 32.42
C LEU A 10 75.03 65.32 32.89
N PHE A 11 74.29 64.69 31.98
CA PHE A 11 74.02 63.25 32.04
C PHE A 11 73.45 62.80 30.69
N LEU A 12 74.39 62.38 29.85
CA LEU A 12 74.16 61.53 28.71
C LEU A 12 73.64 60.19 29.25
N GLY A 13 72.39 59.84 28.93
CA GLY A 13 71.78 58.58 29.32
C GLY A 13 70.65 58.25 28.35
N CYS A 14 70.98 57.47 27.34
CA CYS A 14 70.05 56.91 26.36
C CYS A 14 68.79 56.35 27.03
N ALA A 15 67.66 57.07 26.95
CA ALA A 15 66.37 56.42 26.91
C ALA A 15 66.10 56.10 25.45
N SER A 16 66.73 55.03 24.99
CA SER A 16 66.34 54.30 23.79
C SER A 16 64.82 54.17 23.83
N LEU A 17 64.13 54.75 22.85
CA LEU A 17 62.79 54.34 22.49
C LEU A 17 62.91 52.87 22.07
N SER A 18 62.87 51.97 23.05
CA SER A 18 62.64 50.55 22.83
C SER A 18 61.16 50.39 22.51
N THR A 19 60.74 50.85 21.33
CA THR A 19 59.59 50.29 20.62
C THR A 19 60.02 48.90 20.13
N ALA A 20 60.21 47.98 21.08
CA ALA A 20 60.45 46.58 20.83
C ALA A 20 59.10 45.86 20.97
N GLY A 21 58.50 45.47 19.83
CA GLY A 21 57.58 44.34 19.76
C GLY A 21 56.11 44.51 20.17
N LEU A 22 55.58 45.71 20.43
CA LEU A 22 54.17 45.84 20.90
C LEU A 22 53.11 45.43 19.85
N PHE A 23 53.41 45.54 18.55
CA PHE A 23 52.43 45.29 17.49
C PHE A 23 52.30 43.82 17.07
N SER A 24 53.27 42.96 17.35
CA SER A 24 53.19 41.51 17.05
C SER A 24 52.42 40.72 18.12
N ASP A 25 52.31 41.26 19.33
CA ASP A 25 51.64 40.62 20.47
C ASP A 25 50.11 40.78 20.36
N ASP A 26 49.63 41.97 19.99
CA ASP A 26 48.21 42.23 19.74
C ASP A 26 47.65 41.36 18.59
N GLU A 27 48.41 41.20 17.50
CA GLU A 27 48.03 40.32 16.38
C GLU A 27 48.01 38.85 16.80
N ALA A 28 48.93 38.43 17.67
CA ALA A 28 48.95 37.08 18.23
C ALA A 28 47.73 36.83 19.13
N HIS A 29 47.38 37.77 20.00
CA HIS A 29 46.18 37.71 20.83
C HIS A 29 44.89 37.67 20.00
N GLN A 30 44.81 38.46 18.93
CA GLN A 30 43.66 38.44 18.02
C GLN A 30 43.54 37.07 17.33
N LYS A 31 44.65 36.50 16.85
CA LYS A 31 44.68 35.16 16.25
C LYS A 31 44.30 34.07 17.24
N ILE A 32 44.78 34.15 18.49
CA ILE A 32 44.41 33.21 19.56
C ILE A 32 42.91 33.28 19.83
N THR A 33 42.34 34.48 19.94
CA THR A 33 40.90 34.67 20.17
C THR A 33 40.08 34.09 19.02
N VAL A 34 40.49 34.33 17.78
CA VAL A 34 39.83 33.77 16.58
C VAL A 34 39.94 32.24 16.54
N LEU A 35 41.11 31.67 16.85
CA LEU A 35 41.30 30.23 16.92
C LEU A 35 40.46 29.60 18.04
N GLN A 36 40.37 30.24 19.21
CA GLN A 36 39.49 29.81 20.30
C GLN A 36 38.02 29.81 19.86
N GLN A 37 37.57 30.86 19.17
CA GLN A 37 36.22 30.93 18.64
C GLN A 37 35.96 29.85 17.57
N GLN A 38 36.95 29.56 16.73
CA GLN A 38 36.87 28.50 15.74
C GLN A 38 36.82 27.10 16.37
N ILE A 39 37.59 26.85 17.44
CA ILE A 39 37.54 25.60 18.21
C ILE A 39 36.17 25.43 18.87
N GLN A 40 35.65 26.47 19.53
CA GLN A 40 34.30 26.44 20.13
C GLN A 40 33.22 26.13 19.08
N GLY A 41 33.28 26.77 17.91
CA GLY A 41 32.36 26.48 16.82
C GLY A 41 32.51 25.07 16.24
N MET A 42 33.72 24.49 16.25
CA MET A 42 33.94 23.10 15.87
C MET A 42 33.39 22.12 16.91
N GLU A 43 33.58 22.38 18.20
CA GLU A 43 33.03 21.58 19.30
C GLU A 43 31.49 21.54 19.25
N GLU A 44 30.84 22.69 19.03
CA GLU A 44 29.38 22.76 18.85
C GLU A 44 28.90 21.95 17.64
N ARG A 45 29.60 22.03 16.50
CA ARG A 45 29.27 21.24 15.31
C ARG A 45 29.43 19.74 15.56
N VAL A 46 30.48 19.33 16.25
CA VAL A 46 30.71 17.92 16.62
C VAL A 46 29.61 17.45 17.57
N ALA A 47 29.24 18.24 18.58
CA ALA A 47 28.15 17.91 19.49
C ALA A 47 26.80 17.81 18.77
N GLN A 48 26.51 18.70 17.82
CA GLN A 48 25.31 18.63 16.99
C GLN A 48 25.30 17.39 16.09
N MET A 49 26.44 17.06 15.49
CA MET A 49 26.60 15.87 14.67
C MET A 49 26.42 14.59 15.49
N GLU A 50 26.99 14.53 16.70
CA GLU A 50 26.83 13.41 17.62
C GLU A 50 25.37 13.24 18.06
N ASN A 51 24.68 14.34 18.38
CA ASN A 51 23.26 14.31 18.72
C ASN A 51 22.39 13.86 17.54
N THR A 52 22.74 14.28 16.32
CA THR A 52 22.04 13.85 15.09
C THR A 52 22.30 12.37 14.81
N ALA A 53 23.54 11.90 14.96
CA ALA A 53 23.88 10.49 14.80
C ALA A 53 23.18 9.61 15.84
N ARG A 54 23.11 10.06 17.10
CA ARG A 54 22.36 9.39 18.16
C ARG A 54 20.86 9.34 17.85
N SER A 55 20.25 10.45 17.44
CA SER A 55 18.81 10.49 17.13
C SER A 55 18.46 9.63 15.91
N GLN A 56 19.30 9.64 14.87
CA GLN A 56 19.17 8.73 13.73
C GLN A 56 19.31 7.26 14.16
N GLY A 57 20.26 6.94 15.05
CA GLY A 57 20.42 5.59 15.59
C GLY A 57 19.17 5.10 16.34
N VAL A 58 18.57 5.96 17.17
CA VAL A 58 17.31 5.64 17.86
C VAL A 58 16.15 5.45 16.87
N ALA A 59 16.05 6.31 15.86
CA ALA A 59 15.02 6.19 14.83
C ALA A 59 15.14 4.87 14.05
N LEU A 60 16.35 4.48 13.64
CA LEU A 60 16.59 3.20 12.97
C LEU A 60 16.26 2.00 13.87
N LEU A 61 16.57 2.07 15.16
CA LEU A 61 16.20 1.02 16.11
C LEU A 61 14.68 0.86 16.20
N SER A 62 13.96 1.98 16.29
CA SER A 62 12.49 1.97 16.33
C SER A 62 11.86 1.41 15.06
N GLN A 63 12.46 1.69 13.89
CA GLN A 63 12.02 1.10 12.62
C GLN A 63 12.26 -0.41 12.58
N LEU A 64 13.40 -0.87 13.11
CA LEU A 64 13.72 -2.29 13.18
C LEU A 64 12.73 -3.04 14.08
N ASP A 65 12.34 -2.45 15.20
CA ASP A 65 11.32 -3.03 16.09
C ASP A 65 9.92 -3.03 15.45
N ALA A 66 9.55 -1.96 14.73
CA ALA A 66 8.31 -1.91 13.95
C ALA A 66 8.26 -3.01 12.88
N LEU A 67 9.34 -3.16 12.08
CA LEU A 67 9.45 -4.21 11.07
C LEU A 67 9.38 -5.61 11.67
N LYS A 68 10.01 -5.84 12.82
CA LYS A 68 9.91 -7.13 13.53
C LYS A 68 8.47 -7.42 13.97
N SER A 69 7.76 -6.43 14.47
CA SER A 69 6.35 -6.54 14.86
C SER A 69 5.48 -6.91 13.66
N GLU A 70 5.63 -6.20 12.54
CA GLU A 70 4.92 -6.50 11.30
C GLU A 70 5.20 -7.92 10.79
N LEU A 71 6.46 -8.36 10.85
CA LEU A 71 6.85 -9.70 10.43
C LEU A 71 6.18 -10.77 11.32
N ALA A 72 6.07 -10.53 12.62
CA ALA A 72 5.31 -11.39 13.54
C ALA A 72 3.81 -11.43 13.17
N THR A 73 3.19 -10.28 12.89
CA THR A 73 1.79 -10.21 12.45
C THR A 73 1.56 -10.95 11.13
N LEU A 74 2.42 -10.74 10.13
CA LEU A 74 2.33 -11.40 8.84
C LEU A 74 2.46 -12.92 8.97
N ARG A 75 3.36 -13.41 9.82
CA ARG A 75 3.46 -14.84 10.12
C ARG A 75 2.17 -15.39 10.73
N GLY A 76 1.58 -14.67 11.69
CA GLY A 76 0.29 -15.06 12.26
C GLY A 76 -0.83 -15.10 11.21
N GLN A 77 -0.90 -14.12 10.32
CA GLN A 77 -1.87 -14.12 9.22
C GLN A 77 -1.67 -15.30 8.26
N ILE A 78 -0.41 -15.67 7.96
CA ILE A 78 -0.10 -16.84 7.13
C ILE A 78 -0.60 -18.12 7.80
N GLU A 79 -0.42 -18.27 9.11
CA GLU A 79 -0.92 -19.44 9.86
C GLU A 79 -2.45 -19.53 9.85
N VAL A 80 -3.14 -18.40 10.07
CA VAL A 80 -4.61 -18.34 9.99
C VAL A 80 -5.10 -18.69 8.59
N HIS A 81 -4.53 -18.10 7.55
CA HIS A 81 -4.92 -18.40 6.17
C HIS A 81 -4.63 -19.85 5.77
N ALA A 82 -3.52 -20.43 6.23
CA ALA A 82 -3.23 -21.84 6.01
C ALA A 82 -4.33 -22.73 6.63
N HIS A 83 -4.78 -22.41 7.84
CA HIS A 83 -5.87 -23.11 8.50
C HIS A 83 -7.22 -22.94 7.78
N ASP A 84 -7.54 -21.71 7.35
CA ASP A 84 -8.78 -21.41 6.60
C ASP A 84 -8.84 -22.19 5.27
N ILE A 85 -7.70 -22.29 4.57
CA ILE A 85 -7.58 -23.09 3.35
C ILE A 85 -7.82 -24.57 3.67
N GLU A 86 -7.16 -25.10 4.71
CA GLU A 86 -7.30 -26.51 5.08
C GLU A 86 -8.75 -26.86 5.46
N THR A 87 -9.39 -26.03 6.28
CA THR A 87 -10.78 -26.21 6.71
C THR A 87 -11.75 -26.10 5.54
N THR A 88 -11.55 -25.15 4.64
CA THR A 88 -12.36 -25.01 3.43
C THR A 88 -12.21 -26.22 2.51
N GLN A 89 -10.99 -26.71 2.30
CA GLN A 89 -10.74 -27.92 1.51
C GLN A 89 -11.37 -29.18 2.12
N LYS A 90 -11.31 -29.32 3.45
CA LYS A 90 -11.99 -30.41 4.17
C LYS A 90 -13.50 -30.33 3.95
N ARG A 91 -14.11 -29.17 4.17
CA ARG A 91 -15.53 -28.94 3.95
C ARG A 91 -15.96 -29.21 2.51
N GLN A 92 -15.15 -28.81 1.53
CA GLN A 92 -15.39 -29.13 0.12
C GLN A 92 -15.38 -30.65 -0.11
N ARG A 93 -14.37 -31.37 0.39
CA ARG A 93 -14.31 -32.83 0.30
C ARG A 93 -15.52 -33.50 0.92
N ASP A 94 -15.94 -33.08 2.11
CA ASP A 94 -17.10 -33.64 2.80
C ASP A 94 -18.39 -33.42 1.99
N LEU A 95 -18.57 -32.23 1.40
CA LEU A 95 -19.67 -31.92 0.49
C LEU A 95 -19.66 -32.82 -0.75
N TYR A 96 -18.49 -33.07 -1.35
CA TYR A 96 -18.37 -33.99 -2.49
C TYR A 96 -18.75 -35.43 -2.13
N VAL A 97 -18.32 -35.91 -0.97
CA VAL A 97 -18.64 -37.27 -0.49
C VAL A 97 -20.13 -37.43 -0.17
N ASP A 98 -20.76 -36.42 0.44
CA ASP A 98 -22.22 -36.40 0.68
C ASP A 98 -23.00 -36.41 -0.64
N LEU A 99 -22.59 -35.59 -1.62
CA LEU A 99 -23.21 -35.58 -2.95
C LEU A 99 -23.13 -36.93 -3.65
N ASP A 100 -21.96 -37.59 -3.65
CA ASP A 100 -21.78 -38.95 -4.23
C ASP A 100 -22.69 -39.97 -3.52
N SER A 101 -22.75 -39.91 -2.19
CA SER A 101 -23.59 -40.80 -1.39
C SER A 101 -25.08 -40.63 -1.69
N ARG A 102 -25.55 -39.39 -1.84
CA ARG A 102 -26.95 -39.09 -2.22
C ARG A 102 -27.26 -39.50 -3.64
N LEU A 103 -26.34 -39.26 -4.58
CA LEU A 103 -26.49 -39.66 -5.98
C LEU A 103 -26.62 -41.18 -6.09
N ARG A 104 -25.73 -41.94 -5.44
CA ARG A 104 -25.82 -43.40 -5.40
C ARG A 104 -27.14 -43.88 -4.79
N LYS A 105 -27.60 -43.24 -3.71
CA LYS A 105 -28.88 -43.59 -3.09
C LYS A 105 -30.06 -43.34 -4.04
N LEU A 106 -30.05 -42.22 -4.77
CA LEU A 106 -31.05 -41.88 -5.78
C LEU A 106 -31.03 -42.90 -6.94
N GLU A 107 -29.86 -43.21 -7.48
CA GLU A 107 -29.67 -44.22 -8.54
C GLU A 107 -30.13 -45.61 -8.09
N GLN A 108 -29.84 -45.99 -6.85
CA GLN A 108 -30.24 -47.27 -6.27
C GLN A 108 -31.75 -47.35 -5.99
N THR A 109 -32.41 -46.21 -5.78
CA THR A 109 -33.88 -46.11 -5.68
C THR A 109 -34.58 -45.89 -7.03
N GLY A 110 -33.84 -45.80 -8.14
CA GLY A 110 -34.34 -45.42 -9.46
C GLY A 110 -34.94 -46.55 -10.32
N GLY A 111 -35.67 -47.50 -9.73
CA GLY A 111 -36.64 -48.35 -10.43
C GLY A 111 -38.07 -47.86 -10.13
N PRO A 112 -39.02 -47.91 -11.08
CA PRO A 112 -40.16 -46.99 -11.15
C PRO A 112 -41.13 -47.19 -9.98
N VAL A 113 -41.37 -46.11 -9.22
CA VAL A 113 -42.52 -46.03 -8.32
C VAL A 113 -43.40 -44.90 -8.83
N ALA A 114 -44.45 -45.32 -9.53
CA ALA A 114 -45.63 -44.52 -9.73
C ALA A 114 -46.37 -44.36 -8.39
N ASP A 115 -46.90 -43.15 -8.22
CA ASP A 115 -48.01 -42.76 -7.37
C ASP A 115 -47.80 -42.70 -5.84
N ALA A 116 -47.75 -41.45 -5.34
CA ALA A 116 -48.45 -41.04 -4.12
C ALA A 116 -48.46 -39.51 -4.03
N SER A 117 -49.56 -38.92 -4.50
CA SER A 117 -49.98 -37.57 -4.14
C SER A 117 -50.32 -37.46 -2.65
N SER A 118 -49.87 -36.41 -1.96
CA SER A 118 -50.76 -35.69 -1.04
C SER A 118 -50.33 -34.24 -0.74
N GLN A 119 -51.31 -33.35 -0.95
CA GLN A 119 -51.63 -32.11 -0.22
C GLN A 119 -50.72 -30.88 -0.24
N ALA A 120 -51.02 -30.01 -1.21
CA ALA A 120 -51.72 -28.73 -1.02
C ALA A 120 -51.47 -27.96 0.29
N GLY A 121 -50.62 -26.93 0.19
CA GLY A 121 -50.70 -25.67 0.93
C GLY A 121 -50.60 -24.52 -0.08
N SER A 122 -51.71 -23.85 -0.34
CA SER A 122 -51.83 -22.83 -1.38
C SER A 122 -51.51 -21.43 -0.86
N SER A 123 -50.48 -20.79 -1.43
CA SER A 123 -50.53 -19.38 -1.83
C SER A 123 -49.56 -19.10 -2.99
N LYS A 124 -50.14 -18.85 -4.18
CA LYS A 124 -49.54 -18.31 -5.42
C LYS A 124 -49.05 -16.85 -5.22
N PRO A 125 -48.38 -16.20 -6.20
CA PRO A 125 -47.29 -16.65 -7.08
C PRO A 125 -46.20 -15.55 -7.27
N VAL A 126 -44.91 -15.92 -7.36
CA VAL A 126 -43.94 -15.13 -8.16
C VAL A 126 -42.97 -16.09 -8.81
N SER A 127 -43.14 -16.31 -10.12
CA SER A 127 -42.07 -16.78 -10.99
C SER A 127 -41.05 -15.64 -11.17
N PRO A 128 -39.76 -15.96 -11.17
CA PRO A 128 -39.06 -15.90 -12.45
C PRO A 128 -38.54 -17.29 -12.82
N ASP A 129 -38.99 -17.72 -13.99
CA ASP A 129 -38.34 -18.64 -14.93
C ASP A 129 -37.02 -19.27 -14.46
N GLN A 130 -37.11 -20.48 -13.91
CA GLN A 130 -35.95 -21.33 -13.61
C GLN A 130 -35.64 -22.18 -14.84
N ALA A 131 -34.75 -21.65 -15.69
CA ALA A 131 -33.82 -22.50 -16.43
C ALA A 131 -32.84 -23.16 -15.43
N PRO A 132 -32.19 -24.29 -15.76
CA PRO A 132 -31.46 -25.11 -14.80
C PRO A 132 -30.30 -24.31 -14.19
N ILE A 133 -30.41 -24.04 -12.89
CA ILE A 133 -29.49 -23.21 -12.10
C ILE A 133 -28.04 -23.72 -12.27
N GLY A 134 -27.80 -25.03 -12.36
CA GLY A 134 -26.45 -25.59 -12.53
C GLY A 134 -25.79 -25.35 -13.88
N ALA A 135 -26.54 -25.18 -14.98
CA ALA A 135 -25.97 -24.96 -16.31
C ALA A 135 -25.59 -23.49 -16.52
N VAL A 136 -26.41 -22.57 -16.02
CA VAL A 136 -26.19 -21.11 -16.16
C VAL A 136 -25.01 -20.64 -15.31
N ILE A 137 -24.79 -21.19 -14.11
CA ILE A 137 -23.64 -20.80 -13.25
C ILE A 137 -22.30 -21.26 -13.87
N VAL A 138 -22.29 -22.43 -14.51
CA VAL A 138 -21.09 -22.96 -15.18
C VAL A 138 -20.80 -22.17 -16.45
N ASP A 139 -21.84 -21.81 -17.21
CA ASP A 139 -21.72 -21.01 -18.43
C ASP A 139 -21.30 -19.55 -18.14
N GLU A 140 -21.87 -18.92 -17.10
CA GLU A 140 -21.47 -17.57 -16.68
C GLU A 140 -20.03 -17.56 -16.13
N SER A 141 -19.67 -18.55 -15.29
CA SER A 141 -18.31 -18.63 -14.71
C SER A 141 -17.27 -18.82 -15.81
N THR A 142 -17.54 -19.69 -16.78
CA THR A 142 -16.60 -19.94 -17.90
C THR A 142 -16.46 -18.71 -18.81
N ALA A 143 -17.56 -18.01 -19.11
CA ALA A 143 -17.51 -16.76 -19.86
C ALA A 143 -16.69 -15.67 -19.13
N TYR A 144 -16.88 -15.54 -17.82
CA TYR A 144 -16.12 -14.61 -16.98
C TYR A 144 -14.63 -14.98 -16.92
N ASP A 145 -14.30 -16.25 -16.71
CA ASP A 145 -12.93 -16.74 -16.61
C ASP A 145 -12.18 -16.59 -17.94
N ALA A 146 -12.85 -16.78 -19.07
CA ALA A 146 -12.27 -16.54 -20.40
C ALA A 146 -11.86 -15.08 -20.59
N ALA A 147 -12.73 -14.13 -20.23
CA ALA A 147 -12.42 -12.70 -20.29
C ALA A 147 -11.30 -12.31 -19.31
N LEU A 148 -11.29 -12.89 -18.11
CA LEU A 148 -10.23 -12.69 -17.13
C LEU A 148 -8.88 -13.26 -17.62
N GLY A 149 -8.90 -14.37 -18.34
CA GLY A 149 -7.73 -14.93 -19.01
C GLY A 149 -7.11 -13.94 -20.00
N LEU A 150 -7.92 -13.26 -20.81
CA LEU A 150 -7.46 -12.23 -21.74
C LEU A 150 -6.83 -11.04 -21.02
N PHE A 151 -7.42 -10.60 -19.90
CA PHE A 151 -6.86 -9.54 -19.08
C PHE A 151 -5.47 -9.92 -18.54
N LYS A 152 -5.36 -11.14 -17.98
CA LYS A 152 -4.08 -11.67 -17.46
C LYS A 152 -3.03 -11.84 -18.56
N ALA A 153 -3.45 -12.13 -19.78
CA ALA A 153 -2.58 -12.21 -20.95
C ALA A 153 -2.17 -10.82 -21.49
N GLY A 154 -2.64 -9.72 -20.89
CA GLY A 154 -2.38 -8.36 -21.34
C GLY A 154 -3.19 -7.93 -22.57
N ASN A 155 -4.09 -8.78 -23.07
CA ASN A 155 -5.02 -8.41 -24.13
C ASN A 155 -6.21 -7.66 -23.52
N TYR A 156 -5.98 -6.41 -23.14
CA TYR A 156 -6.98 -5.58 -22.48
C TYR A 156 -8.18 -5.26 -23.36
N GLN A 157 -7.98 -5.12 -24.67
CA GLN A 157 -9.09 -4.88 -25.60
C GLN A 157 -10.01 -6.11 -25.67
N GLY A 158 -9.44 -7.31 -25.85
CA GLY A 158 -10.24 -8.55 -25.83
C GLY A 158 -10.90 -8.80 -24.47
N ALA A 159 -10.25 -8.42 -23.37
CA ALA A 159 -10.84 -8.50 -22.04
C ALA A 159 -12.06 -7.57 -21.90
N ILE A 160 -11.97 -6.33 -22.38
CA ILE A 160 -13.09 -5.38 -22.40
C ILE A 160 -14.27 -5.98 -23.16
N ASP A 161 -14.04 -6.48 -24.37
CA ASP A 161 -15.09 -7.03 -25.22
C ASP A 161 -15.74 -8.26 -24.54
N GLY A 162 -14.92 -9.15 -23.96
CA GLY A 162 -15.39 -10.33 -23.24
C GLY A 162 -16.22 -9.98 -21.99
N PHE A 163 -15.74 -9.06 -21.17
CA PHE A 163 -16.48 -8.63 -19.98
C PHE A 163 -17.74 -7.81 -20.32
N GLN A 164 -17.71 -7.02 -21.40
CA GLN A 164 -18.91 -6.30 -21.88
C GLN A 164 -19.98 -7.27 -22.37
N SER A 165 -19.58 -8.32 -23.10
CA SER A 165 -20.48 -9.40 -23.48
C SER A 165 -21.02 -10.11 -22.24
N PHE A 166 -20.18 -10.38 -21.24
CA PHE A 166 -20.59 -11.02 -19.99
C PHE A 166 -21.67 -10.23 -19.26
N VAL A 167 -21.49 -8.93 -19.04
CA VAL A 167 -22.50 -8.10 -18.34
C VAL A 167 -23.76 -7.89 -19.18
N GLY A 168 -23.67 -7.99 -20.50
CA GLY A 168 -24.83 -7.97 -21.40
C GLY A 168 -25.66 -9.25 -21.32
N THR A 169 -25.00 -10.41 -21.28
CA THR A 169 -25.66 -11.72 -21.21
C THR A 169 -26.15 -12.04 -19.80
N TYR A 170 -25.37 -11.69 -18.77
CA TYR A 170 -25.64 -12.02 -17.36
C TYR A 170 -25.68 -10.76 -16.47
N PRO A 171 -26.61 -9.81 -16.70
CA PRO A 171 -26.68 -8.56 -15.95
C PRO A 171 -27.01 -8.76 -14.45
N ASN A 172 -27.67 -9.86 -14.10
CA ASN A 172 -28.02 -10.21 -12.73
C ASN A 172 -27.00 -11.15 -12.06
N SER A 173 -25.87 -11.44 -12.72
CA SER A 173 -24.84 -12.30 -12.16
C SER A 173 -24.22 -11.69 -10.91
N HIS A 174 -23.89 -12.54 -9.94
CA HIS A 174 -23.08 -12.13 -8.80
C HIS A 174 -21.66 -11.71 -9.20
N LEU A 175 -21.20 -12.09 -10.40
CA LEU A 175 -19.92 -11.70 -10.98
C LEU A 175 -20.00 -10.40 -11.80
N ALA A 176 -21.21 -9.89 -12.12
CA ALA A 176 -21.38 -8.68 -12.90
C ALA A 176 -20.66 -7.45 -12.31
N PRO A 177 -20.68 -7.19 -10.98
CA PRO A 177 -19.88 -6.11 -10.40
C PRO A 177 -18.39 -6.29 -10.64
N SER A 178 -17.87 -7.53 -10.51
CA SER A 178 -16.46 -7.82 -10.77
C SER A 178 -16.12 -7.63 -12.24
N ALA A 179 -17.02 -7.96 -13.17
CA ALA A 179 -16.82 -7.71 -14.59
C ALA A 179 -16.69 -6.21 -14.89
N TYR A 180 -17.57 -5.35 -14.33
CA TYR A 180 -17.43 -3.89 -14.45
C TYR A 180 -16.11 -3.37 -13.87
N TYR A 181 -15.65 -3.96 -12.76
CA TYR A 181 -14.36 -3.63 -12.17
C TYR A 181 -13.21 -3.94 -13.14
N TRP A 182 -13.21 -5.13 -13.76
CA TRP A 182 -12.16 -5.50 -14.71
C TRP A 182 -12.23 -4.74 -16.03
N ILE A 183 -13.42 -4.35 -16.51
CA ILE A 183 -13.56 -3.44 -17.66
C ILE A 183 -12.85 -2.11 -17.37
N GLY A 184 -13.12 -1.52 -16.19
CA GLY A 184 -12.48 -0.26 -15.79
C GLY A 184 -10.96 -0.39 -15.70
N ASN A 185 -10.45 -1.46 -15.07
CA ASN A 185 -9.01 -1.75 -15.00
C ASN A 185 -8.39 -1.99 -16.38
N SER A 186 -9.11 -2.64 -17.30
CA SER A 186 -8.63 -2.88 -18.66
C SER A 186 -8.48 -1.58 -19.43
N TYR A 187 -9.48 -0.69 -19.37
CA TYR A 187 -9.38 0.65 -19.94
C TYR A 187 -8.25 1.48 -19.31
N PHE A 188 -8.05 1.37 -18.00
CA PHE A 188 -6.94 2.03 -17.31
C PHE A 188 -5.57 1.58 -17.85
N ASN A 189 -5.39 0.27 -18.07
CA ASN A 189 -4.16 -0.26 -18.66
C ASN A 189 -3.93 0.21 -20.10
N LEU A 190 -5.01 0.43 -20.86
CA LEU A 190 -4.97 1.06 -22.19
C LEU A 190 -4.79 2.58 -22.16
N ARG A 191 -4.69 3.19 -20.98
CA ARG A 191 -4.63 4.65 -20.75
C ARG A 191 -5.89 5.40 -21.18
N ASP A 192 -6.99 4.69 -21.38
CA ASP A 192 -8.30 5.28 -21.62
C ASP A 192 -9.02 5.54 -20.30
N TYR A 193 -8.52 6.55 -19.58
CA TYR A 193 -9.01 6.89 -18.25
C TYR A 193 -10.46 7.35 -18.26
N LYS A 194 -10.93 7.94 -19.38
CA LYS A 194 -12.31 8.38 -19.52
C LYS A 194 -13.27 7.20 -19.48
N ASN A 195 -13.00 6.15 -20.25
CA ASN A 195 -13.83 4.95 -20.27
C ASN A 195 -13.61 4.08 -19.02
N ALA A 196 -12.42 4.12 -18.42
CA ALA A 196 -12.15 3.48 -17.13
C ALA A 196 -13.09 4.03 -16.04
N ILE A 197 -13.09 5.36 -15.84
CA ILE A 197 -13.94 6.02 -14.85
C ILE A 197 -15.42 5.74 -15.12
N ALA A 198 -15.87 5.81 -16.37
CA ALA A 198 -17.26 5.53 -16.73
C ALA A 198 -17.69 4.10 -16.35
N SER A 199 -16.80 3.12 -16.53
CA SER A 199 -17.05 1.72 -16.17
C SER A 199 -17.08 1.52 -14.66
N GLN A 200 -16.16 2.16 -13.95
CA GLN A 200 -16.07 2.16 -12.50
C GLN A 200 -17.31 2.83 -11.86
N GLN A 201 -17.82 3.91 -12.44
CA GLN A 201 -19.06 4.57 -12.02
C GLN A 201 -20.31 3.70 -12.25
N LYS A 202 -20.37 2.95 -13.36
CA LYS A 202 -21.44 1.97 -13.59
C LYS A 202 -21.49 0.92 -12.49
N LEU A 203 -20.33 0.43 -12.04
CA LEU A 203 -20.25 -0.49 -10.90
C LEU A 203 -20.88 0.12 -9.65
N VAL A 204 -20.48 1.34 -9.27
CA VAL A 204 -20.95 2.02 -8.05
C VAL A 204 -22.45 2.31 -8.12
N SER A 205 -22.96 2.71 -9.28
CA SER A 205 -24.36 3.06 -9.48
C SER A 205 -25.30 1.85 -9.59
N GLN A 206 -24.89 0.80 -10.30
CA GLN A 206 -25.72 -0.39 -10.52
C GLN A 206 -25.60 -1.40 -9.37
N TYR A 207 -24.44 -1.47 -8.70
CA TYR A 207 -24.17 -2.45 -7.65
C TYR A 207 -23.61 -1.78 -6.38
N PRO A 208 -24.36 -0.88 -5.73
CA PRO A 208 -23.88 -0.10 -4.59
C PRO A 208 -23.47 -0.95 -3.37
N ASN A 209 -23.99 -2.17 -3.26
CA ASN A 209 -23.70 -3.10 -2.16
C ASN A 209 -22.59 -4.11 -2.49
N SER A 210 -21.92 -3.99 -3.64
CA SER A 210 -20.86 -4.92 -4.02
C SER A 210 -19.57 -4.69 -3.22
N SER A 211 -18.88 -5.77 -2.87
CA SER A 211 -17.56 -5.72 -2.24
C SER A 211 -16.48 -5.05 -3.10
N LYS A 212 -16.75 -4.82 -4.40
CA LYS A 212 -15.86 -4.13 -5.34
C LYS A 212 -16.07 -2.62 -5.40
N VAL A 213 -17.09 -2.08 -4.73
CA VAL A 213 -17.38 -0.64 -4.72
C VAL A 213 -16.26 0.19 -4.09
N PRO A 214 -15.69 -0.18 -2.91
CA PRO A 214 -14.59 0.58 -2.33
C PRO A 214 -13.36 0.64 -3.26
N ASP A 215 -12.98 -0.50 -3.84
CA ASP A 215 -11.87 -0.58 -4.80
C ASP A 215 -12.15 0.26 -6.05
N ALA A 216 -13.40 0.24 -6.52
CA ALA A 216 -13.85 1.05 -7.64
C ALA A 216 -13.77 2.56 -7.36
N LEU A 217 -14.18 3.00 -6.17
CA LEU A 217 -14.07 4.40 -5.78
C LEU A 217 -12.61 4.85 -5.69
N LEU A 218 -11.72 3.98 -5.19
CA LEU A 218 -10.28 4.26 -5.15
C LEU A 218 -9.71 4.46 -6.55
N ASN A 219 -10.15 3.67 -7.54
CA ASN A 219 -9.69 3.79 -8.93
C ASN A 219 -10.23 5.02 -9.67
N ILE A 220 -11.29 5.66 -9.17
CA ILE A 220 -11.85 6.90 -9.74
C ILE A 220 -11.14 8.15 -9.19
N ALA A 221 -10.68 8.09 -7.94
CA ALA A 221 -10.09 9.19 -7.20
C ALA A 221 -8.67 9.56 -7.70
#